data_AF-A0A7W0GC13-F1
#
_entry.id   AF-A0A7W0GC13-F1
#
_cell.length_a   1.000
_cell.length_b   1.000
_cell.length_c   1.000
_cell.angle_alpha   90.00
_cell.angle_beta   90.00
_cell.angle_gamma   90.00
#
_symmetry.space_group_name_H-M   'P 1'
#
loop_
_entity.id
_entity.type
_entity.pdbx_description
1 polymer ?
#
loop_
_entity_poly.entity_id
_entity_poly.type
_entity_poly.pdbx_seq_one_letter_code
_entity_poly.pdbx_strand_id
1 'polypeptide(L)'
;MNPYALPAIVLVTVATLVIGAYGVRLARTTSDFLVASRTVSPGWNASAISGEYLSAASFLGVAGLVMKFGADVLWYPVGFTAGYLAMLLFVAAPLRRSGAFTLPDFAEARLGSPRLRLLCAGFVVLIGWLYLVPQLRGAGLTLGTVTGAPYWLGAVVVGVVVTANVATGGMRSITFVQAFQYWLKLTALAVPAFFLLLVWRTGGVGELTSESVPTFRELTTVQIDVAVRVTVTGLVDLRAEGVVDGAVVDGPLRWMPGSHEAAAGAELTFPAGAAVPHADALAALDNDDWAAPLSSGGGHPDHPLFATYSLILATFLGTMGLPHVLVRFYTNPDGRAARRTTVVVLALLGVFYLFPTIYGALGRLYTPQL
;
A
#
# COMPACT_ATOMS: atom_id res chain seq x y z
N MET A 1 -12.64 -14.23 18.58
CA MET A 1 -11.89 -14.63 17.36
C MET A 1 -12.89 -14.99 16.27
N ASN A 2 -12.70 -14.51 15.04
CA ASN A 2 -13.60 -14.85 13.92
C ASN A 2 -13.33 -16.29 13.46
N PRO A 3 -14.30 -17.22 13.54
CA PRO A 3 -14.08 -18.64 13.24
C PRO A 3 -13.71 -18.88 11.78
N TYR A 4 -14.00 -17.96 10.87
CA TYR A 4 -13.76 -18.11 9.43
C TYR A 4 -12.36 -17.67 9.00
N ALA A 5 -11.67 -16.88 9.83
CA ALA A 5 -10.46 -16.20 9.40
C ALA A 5 -9.24 -17.12 9.31
N LEU A 6 -9.04 -18.01 10.29
CA LEU A 6 -7.97 -19.01 10.25
C LEU A 6 -8.17 -20.04 9.12
N PRO A 7 -9.38 -20.62 8.92
CA PRO A 7 -9.64 -21.46 7.75
C PRO A 7 -9.39 -20.76 6.42
N ALA A 8 -9.75 -19.48 6.28
CA ALA A 8 -9.49 -18.70 5.07
C ALA A 8 -7.98 -18.53 4.82
N ILE A 9 -7.19 -18.20 5.85
CA ILE A 9 -5.73 -18.10 5.74
C ILE A 9 -5.14 -19.44 5.29
N VAL A 10 -5.51 -20.55 5.94
CA VAL A 10 -5.03 -21.89 5.59
C VAL A 10 -5.41 -22.25 4.15
N LEU A 11 -6.65 -21.99 3.74
CA LEU A 11 -7.12 -22.26 2.39
C LEU A 11 -6.30 -21.48 1.34
N VAL A 12 -6.07 -20.19 1.56
CA VAL A 12 -5.28 -19.35 0.64
C VAL A 12 -3.82 -19.80 0.61
N THR A 13 -3.24 -20.15 1.75
CA THR A 13 -1.86 -20.69 1.81
C THR A 13 -1.74 -22.01 1.05
N VAL A 14 -2.66 -22.95 1.26
CA VAL A 14 -2.68 -24.25 0.56
C VAL A 14 -2.90 -24.05 -0.94
N ALA A 15 -3.86 -23.21 -1.34
CA ALA A 15 -4.10 -22.89 -2.74
C ALA A 15 -2.85 -22.29 -3.41
N THR A 16 -2.17 -21.37 -2.72
CA THR A 16 -0.91 -20.75 -3.17
C THR A 16 0.17 -21.81 -3.39
N LEU A 17 0.35 -22.73 -2.43
CA LEU A 17 1.34 -23.81 -2.52
C LEU A 17 1.01 -24.82 -3.62
N VAL A 18 -0.27 -25.19 -3.79
CA VAL A 18 -0.71 -26.12 -4.85
C VAL A 18 -0.50 -25.52 -6.24
N ILE A 19 -0.87 -24.26 -6.44
CA ILE A 19 -0.64 -23.54 -7.71
C ILE A 19 0.85 -23.45 -7.98
N GLY A 20 1.65 -23.15 -6.95
CA GLY A 20 3.09 -23.10 -7.06
C GLY A 20 3.71 -24.44 -7.46
N ALA A 21 3.32 -25.53 -6.77
CA ALA A 21 3.76 -26.89 -7.05
C ALA A 21 3.40 -27.37 -8.46
N TYR A 22 2.27 -26.92 -9.00
CA TYR A 22 1.91 -27.18 -10.40
C TYR A 22 2.89 -26.54 -11.38
N GLY A 23 3.38 -25.33 -11.08
CA GLY A 23 4.40 -24.64 -11.86
C GLY A 23 5.77 -25.34 -11.88
N VAL A 24 6.14 -26.00 -10.76
CA VAL A 24 7.41 -26.75 -10.59
C VAL A 24 7.54 -27.87 -11.62
N ARG A 25 6.46 -28.61 -11.89
CA ARG A 25 6.48 -29.79 -12.80
C ARG A 25 6.93 -29.45 -14.22
N LEU A 26 6.92 -28.16 -14.58
CA LEU A 26 7.27 -27.65 -15.90
C LEU A 26 8.67 -27.00 -15.98
N ALA A 27 9.40 -26.83 -14.87
CA ALA A 27 10.72 -26.19 -14.87
C ALA A 27 11.84 -27.24 -14.92
N ARG A 28 12.59 -27.32 -16.03
CA ARG A 28 13.70 -28.29 -16.19
C ARG A 28 15.03 -27.64 -16.56
N THR A 29 15.03 -26.36 -16.93
CA THR A 29 16.23 -25.62 -17.37
C THR A 29 16.41 -24.30 -16.61
N THR A 30 17.63 -23.73 -16.65
CA THR A 30 17.91 -22.40 -16.07
C THR A 30 17.03 -21.30 -16.68
N SER A 31 16.71 -21.39 -17.97
CA SER A 31 15.76 -20.49 -18.64
C SER A 31 14.34 -20.64 -18.11
N ASP A 32 13.89 -21.88 -17.81
CA ASP A 32 12.59 -22.09 -17.18
C ASP A 32 12.57 -21.50 -15.76
N PHE A 33 13.66 -21.68 -15.03
CA PHE A 33 13.77 -21.24 -13.65
C PHE A 33 13.88 -19.72 -13.52
N LEU A 34 14.68 -19.04 -14.35
CA LEU A 34 14.90 -17.59 -14.23
C LEU A 34 13.90 -16.75 -15.02
N VAL A 35 13.42 -17.22 -16.18
CA VAL A 35 12.59 -16.40 -17.10
C VAL A 35 11.41 -17.15 -17.70
N ALA A 36 11.03 -18.31 -17.15
CA ALA A 36 9.88 -19.11 -17.62
C ALA A 36 9.91 -19.43 -19.14
N SER A 37 11.13 -19.52 -19.71
CA SER A 37 11.36 -19.72 -21.14
C SER A 37 10.61 -18.75 -22.07
N ARG A 38 10.28 -17.56 -21.55
CA ARG A 38 9.62 -16.47 -22.28
C ARG A 38 8.27 -16.85 -22.89
N THR A 39 7.54 -17.79 -22.28
CA THR A 39 6.28 -18.35 -22.83
C THR A 39 5.00 -17.85 -22.15
N VAL A 40 5.10 -16.91 -21.21
CA VAL A 40 3.95 -16.44 -20.44
C VAL A 40 3.08 -15.53 -21.31
N SER A 41 1.76 -15.78 -21.32
CA SER A 41 0.84 -14.94 -22.07
C SER A 41 0.75 -13.52 -21.46
N PRO A 42 0.49 -12.47 -22.26
CA PRO A 42 0.48 -11.10 -21.77
C PRO A 42 -0.48 -10.83 -20.61
N GLY A 43 -1.67 -11.45 -20.61
CA GLY A 43 -2.66 -11.27 -19.55
C GLY A 43 -2.24 -11.90 -18.22
N TRP A 44 -1.67 -13.10 -18.27
CA TRP A 44 -1.12 -13.77 -17.08
C TRP A 44 0.11 -13.04 -16.56
N ASN A 45 1.02 -12.62 -17.44
CA ASN A 45 2.19 -11.86 -17.02
C ASN A 45 1.78 -10.51 -16.41
N ALA A 46 0.79 -9.83 -17.00
CA ALA A 46 0.29 -8.57 -16.47
C ALA A 46 -0.35 -8.74 -15.08
N SER A 47 -1.24 -9.73 -14.93
CA SER A 47 -1.84 -10.06 -13.63
C SER A 47 -0.78 -10.35 -12.58
N ALA A 48 0.26 -11.07 -12.97
CA ALA A 48 1.31 -11.49 -12.07
C ALA A 48 2.25 -10.33 -11.69
N ILE A 49 2.56 -9.44 -12.63
CA ILE A 49 3.29 -8.20 -12.40
C ILE A 49 2.48 -7.29 -11.47
N SER A 50 1.19 -7.10 -11.74
CA SER A 50 0.30 -6.34 -10.86
C SER A 50 0.23 -6.98 -9.47
N GLY A 51 0.16 -8.31 -9.37
CA GLY A 51 0.12 -9.05 -8.10
C GLY A 51 1.33 -8.84 -7.20
N GLU A 52 2.53 -8.74 -7.79
CA GLU A 52 3.75 -8.39 -7.06
C GLU A 52 3.76 -6.93 -6.59
N TYR A 53 3.20 -6.05 -7.41
CA TYR A 53 3.08 -4.64 -7.07
C TYR A 53 2.04 -4.39 -5.96
N LEU A 54 1.02 -5.25 -5.82
CA LEU A 54 0.03 -5.19 -4.75
C LEU A 54 0.61 -5.68 -3.41
N SER A 55 0.88 -4.76 -2.51
CA SER A 55 1.43 -5.03 -1.18
C SER A 55 0.57 -4.48 -0.05
N ALA A 56 0.91 -4.82 1.20
CA ALA A 56 0.33 -4.20 2.39
C ALA A 56 0.49 -2.68 2.37
N ALA A 57 1.62 -2.15 1.86
CA ALA A 57 1.82 -0.72 1.71
C ALA A 57 0.86 -0.10 0.67
N SER A 58 0.64 -0.78 -0.47
CA SER A 58 -0.21 -0.28 -1.54
C SER A 58 -1.69 -0.23 -1.15
N PHE A 59 -2.17 -1.18 -0.33
CA PHE A 59 -3.55 -1.17 0.17
C PHE A 59 -3.70 -0.43 1.51
N LEU A 60 -3.14 -0.98 2.60
CA LEU A 60 -3.29 -0.41 3.95
C LEU A 60 -2.59 0.94 4.08
N GLY A 61 -1.44 1.11 3.42
CA GLY A 61 -0.71 2.37 3.43
C GLY A 61 -1.48 3.47 2.72
N VAL A 62 -1.91 3.27 1.47
CA VAL A 62 -2.68 4.29 0.73
C VAL A 62 -4.04 4.54 1.39
N ALA A 63 -4.78 3.50 1.79
CA ALA A 63 -6.06 3.69 2.48
C ALA A 63 -5.88 4.44 3.80
N GLY A 64 -4.85 4.11 4.59
CA GLY A 64 -4.55 4.79 5.85
C GLY A 64 -4.07 6.23 5.65
N LEU A 65 -3.27 6.49 4.62
CA LEU A 65 -2.86 7.85 4.28
C LEU A 65 -4.04 8.70 3.80
N VAL A 66 -4.94 8.14 2.97
CA VAL A 66 -6.17 8.82 2.55
C VAL A 66 -7.11 9.02 3.74
N MET A 67 -7.19 8.07 4.67
CA MET A 67 -7.96 8.24 5.90
C MET A 67 -7.42 9.39 6.76
N LYS A 68 -6.09 9.43 6.93
CA LYS A 68 -5.41 10.41 7.77
C LYS A 68 -5.37 11.80 7.15
N PHE A 69 -4.81 11.92 5.95
CA PHE A 69 -4.49 13.19 5.29
C PHE A 69 -5.45 13.53 4.13
N GLY A 70 -6.37 12.63 3.79
CA GLY A 70 -7.36 12.87 2.74
C GLY A 70 -6.85 12.69 1.30
N ALA A 71 -7.57 13.29 0.36
CA ALA A 71 -7.44 13.03 -1.08
C ALA A 71 -6.12 13.54 -1.69
N ASP A 72 -5.42 14.50 -1.07
CA ASP A 72 -4.15 15.02 -1.58
C ASP A 72 -3.05 13.95 -1.66
N VAL A 73 -3.13 12.93 -0.81
CA VAL A 73 -2.20 11.80 -0.83
C VAL A 73 -2.39 10.92 -2.07
N LEU A 74 -3.45 11.11 -2.86
CA LEU A 74 -3.63 10.40 -4.14
C LEU A 74 -2.51 10.72 -5.15
N TRP A 75 -1.73 11.78 -4.95
CA TRP A 75 -0.51 12.04 -5.70
C TRP A 75 0.56 10.96 -5.56
N TYR A 76 0.57 10.18 -4.47
CA TYR A 76 1.47 9.03 -4.32
C TYR A 76 1.15 7.92 -5.34
N PRO A 77 -0.07 7.34 -5.40
CA PRO A 77 -0.51 6.44 -6.47
C PRO A 77 -0.27 6.98 -7.89
N VAL A 78 -0.51 8.27 -8.12
CA VAL A 78 -0.27 8.90 -9.42
C VAL A 78 1.21 8.88 -9.78
N GLY A 79 2.09 9.30 -8.86
CA GLY A 79 3.55 9.28 -9.04
C GLY A 79 4.07 7.87 -9.30
N PHE A 80 3.57 6.87 -8.57
CA PHE A 80 3.92 5.48 -8.83
C PHE A 80 3.46 5.02 -10.22
N THR A 81 2.24 5.35 -10.63
CA THR A 81 1.70 4.97 -11.94
C THR A 81 2.49 5.63 -13.08
N ALA A 82 2.88 6.90 -12.92
CA ALA A 82 3.74 7.62 -13.86
C ALA A 82 5.14 6.98 -13.95
N GLY A 83 5.74 6.61 -12.82
CA GLY A 83 6.99 5.87 -12.78
C GLY A 83 6.89 4.52 -13.49
N TYR A 84 5.75 3.85 -13.33
CA TYR A 84 5.44 2.62 -14.04
C TYR A 84 5.38 2.85 -15.55
N LEU A 85 4.65 3.85 -16.01
CA LEU A 85 4.59 4.21 -17.43
C LEU A 85 5.98 4.51 -18.01
N ALA A 86 6.81 5.25 -17.28
CA ALA A 86 8.15 5.59 -17.74
C ALA A 86 9.09 4.36 -17.77
N MET A 87 9.02 3.50 -16.76
CA MET A 87 9.71 2.18 -16.78
C MET A 87 9.38 1.40 -18.05
N LEU A 88 8.12 1.43 -18.46
CA LEU A 88 7.64 0.72 -19.65
C LEU A 88 8.14 1.34 -20.96
N LEU A 89 8.10 2.66 -21.05
CA LEU A 89 8.51 3.40 -22.25
C LEU A 89 10.02 3.35 -22.46
N PHE A 90 10.80 3.52 -21.39
CA PHE A 90 12.24 3.73 -21.48
C PHE A 90 13.08 2.51 -21.11
N VAL A 91 12.64 1.66 -20.16
CA VAL A 91 13.49 0.60 -19.60
C VAL A 91 13.14 -0.78 -20.18
N ALA A 92 11.85 -1.11 -20.29
CA ALA A 92 11.42 -2.46 -20.65
C ALA A 92 11.97 -2.95 -22.01
N ALA A 93 11.96 -2.09 -23.05
CA ALA A 93 12.39 -2.48 -24.39
C ALA A 93 13.92 -2.63 -24.55
N PRO A 94 14.78 -1.71 -24.06
CA PRO A 94 16.23 -1.92 -24.02
C PRO A 94 16.61 -3.16 -23.20
N LEU A 95 15.98 -3.31 -22.03
CA LEU A 95 16.28 -4.40 -21.11
C LEU A 95 16.03 -5.75 -21.80
N ARG A 96 14.85 -5.96 -22.38
CA ARG A 96 14.51 -7.20 -23.11
C ARG A 96 15.44 -7.50 -24.30
N ARG A 97 15.87 -6.47 -25.04
CA ARG A 97 16.77 -6.62 -26.21
C ARG A 97 18.17 -7.06 -25.83
N SER A 98 18.63 -6.79 -24.61
CA SER A 98 19.95 -7.18 -24.14
C SER A 98 20.15 -8.69 -23.99
N GLY A 99 19.06 -9.44 -23.79
CA GLY A 99 19.13 -10.88 -23.52
C GLY A 99 19.67 -11.25 -22.13
N ALA A 100 20.04 -10.28 -21.30
CA ALA A 100 20.51 -10.51 -19.93
C ALA A 100 19.43 -11.17 -19.05
N PHE A 101 19.87 -11.88 -18.00
CA PHE A 101 18.97 -12.53 -17.04
C PHE A 101 18.69 -11.65 -15.81
N THR A 102 19.60 -10.72 -15.49
CA THR A 102 19.48 -9.83 -14.33
C THR A 102 19.81 -8.38 -14.69
N LEU A 103 19.36 -7.43 -13.85
CA LEU A 103 19.69 -6.01 -13.99
C LEU A 103 21.22 -5.74 -13.93
N PRO A 104 21.96 -6.37 -12.99
CA PRO A 104 23.41 -6.26 -12.97
C PRO A 104 24.08 -6.74 -14.26
N ASP A 105 23.61 -7.84 -14.85
CA ASP A 105 24.14 -8.34 -16.13
C ASP A 105 23.87 -7.36 -17.27
N PHE A 106 22.69 -6.73 -17.26
CA PHE A 106 22.38 -5.65 -18.21
C PHE A 106 23.34 -4.47 -18.07
N ALA A 107 23.65 -4.06 -16.83
CA ALA A 107 24.61 -2.99 -16.57
C ALA A 107 26.01 -3.33 -17.10
N GLU A 108 26.47 -4.57 -16.88
CA GLU A 108 27.74 -5.06 -17.44
C GLU A 108 27.73 -5.06 -18.97
N ALA A 109 26.69 -5.64 -19.58
CA ALA A 109 26.56 -5.72 -21.03
C ALA A 109 26.52 -4.34 -21.69
N ARG A 110 25.96 -3.33 -21.01
CA ARG A 110 25.84 -1.97 -21.52
C ARG A 110 27.10 -1.13 -21.34
N LEU A 111 27.82 -1.31 -20.23
CA LEU A 111 28.93 -0.44 -19.81
C LEU A 111 30.31 -1.12 -19.83
N GLY A 112 30.37 -2.43 -20.08
CA GLY A 112 31.61 -3.20 -20.20
C GLY A 112 32.41 -3.35 -18.90
N SER A 113 31.81 -3.15 -17.73
CA SER A 113 32.51 -3.11 -16.44
C SER A 113 31.98 -4.14 -15.42
N PRO A 114 32.80 -5.14 -15.04
CA PRO A 114 32.45 -6.11 -13.99
C PRO A 114 32.29 -5.47 -12.61
N ARG A 115 32.98 -4.36 -12.33
CA ARG A 115 32.86 -3.62 -11.06
C ARG A 115 31.48 -2.97 -10.95
N LEU A 116 30.95 -2.44 -12.05
CA LEU A 116 29.59 -1.88 -12.08
C LEU A 116 28.54 -2.98 -11.92
N ARG A 117 28.78 -4.18 -12.46
CA ARG A 117 27.91 -5.34 -12.17
C ARG A 117 27.83 -5.61 -10.67
N LEU A 118 28.97 -5.68 -9.99
CA LEU A 118 29.00 -5.97 -8.55
C LEU A 118 28.30 -4.87 -7.74
N LEU A 119 28.54 -3.60 -8.09
CA LEU A 119 27.88 -2.46 -7.47
C LEU A 119 26.35 -2.54 -7.65
N CYS A 120 25.88 -2.76 -8.89
CA CYS A 120 24.46 -2.94 -9.18
C CYS A 120 23.86 -4.13 -8.43
N ALA A 121 24.57 -5.26 -8.34
CA ALA A 121 24.12 -6.41 -7.58
C ALA A 121 23.98 -6.08 -6.07
N GLY A 122 24.94 -5.35 -5.50
CA GLY A 122 24.87 -4.86 -4.13
C GLY A 122 23.63 -3.99 -3.87
N PHE A 123 23.34 -3.03 -4.78
CA PHE A 123 22.13 -2.21 -4.68
C PHE A 123 20.84 -3.04 -4.78
N VAL A 124 20.77 -3.99 -5.72
CA VAL A 124 19.59 -4.86 -5.87
C VAL A 124 19.33 -5.66 -4.60
N VAL A 125 20.37 -6.23 -3.99
CA VAL A 125 20.26 -6.98 -2.72
C VAL A 125 19.83 -6.07 -1.57
N LEU A 126 20.45 -4.89 -1.45
CA LEU A 126 20.11 -3.92 -0.40
C LEU A 126 18.65 -3.47 -0.51
N ILE A 127 18.18 -3.12 -1.71
CA ILE A 127 16.78 -2.75 -1.94
C ILE A 127 15.85 -3.91 -1.61
N GLY A 128 16.21 -5.13 -2.03
CA GLY A 128 15.45 -6.33 -1.70
C GLY A 128 15.31 -6.54 -0.18
N TRP A 129 16.39 -6.33 0.57
CA TRP A 129 16.37 -6.43 2.04
C TRP A 129 15.46 -5.38 2.68
N LEU A 130 15.56 -4.12 2.25
CA LEU A 130 14.69 -3.05 2.76
C LEU A 130 13.22 -3.30 2.47
N TYR A 131 12.89 -3.94 1.35
CA TYR A 131 11.52 -4.27 0.96
C TYR A 131 10.92 -5.43 1.77
N LEU A 132 11.74 -6.33 2.31
CA LEU A 132 11.25 -7.43 3.15
C LEU A 132 10.69 -6.94 4.49
N VAL A 133 11.28 -5.90 5.08
CA VAL A 133 10.91 -5.38 6.41
C VAL A 133 9.42 -5.03 6.50
N PRO A 134 8.84 -4.14 5.66
CA PRO A 134 7.43 -3.79 5.74
C PRO A 134 6.51 -4.97 5.38
N GLN A 135 6.96 -5.92 4.53
CA GLN A 135 6.17 -7.10 4.17
C GLN A 135 6.02 -8.06 5.35
N LEU A 136 7.11 -8.34 6.07
CA LEU A 136 7.09 -9.17 7.27
C LEU A 136 6.31 -8.49 8.41
N ARG A 137 6.38 -7.15 8.51
CA ARG A 137 5.55 -6.39 9.44
C ARG A 137 4.07 -6.48 9.13
N GLY A 138 3.71 -6.36 7.85
CA GLY A 138 2.34 -6.58 7.40
C GLY A 138 1.83 -7.98 7.76
N ALA A 139 2.62 -9.02 7.50
CA ALA A 139 2.29 -10.40 7.84
C ALA A 139 2.07 -10.61 9.35
N GLY A 140 2.98 -10.09 10.18
CA GLY A 140 2.88 -10.19 11.64
C GLY A 140 1.64 -9.48 12.19
N LEU A 141 1.37 -8.25 11.71
CA LEU A 141 0.19 -7.49 12.12
C LEU A 141 -1.10 -8.19 11.70
N THR A 142 -1.22 -8.65 10.45
CA THR A 142 -2.43 -9.33 9.97
C THR A 142 -2.70 -10.62 10.74
N LEU A 143 -1.67 -11.44 11.00
CA LEU A 143 -1.89 -12.68 11.76
C LEU A 143 -2.26 -12.38 13.22
N GLY A 144 -1.58 -11.40 13.84
CA GLY A 144 -1.85 -10.98 15.21
C GLY A 144 -3.28 -10.45 15.40
N THR A 145 -3.76 -9.59 14.50
CA THR A 145 -5.13 -9.03 14.60
C THR A 145 -6.21 -10.10 14.39
N VAL A 146 -5.96 -11.07 13.52
CA VAL A 146 -6.94 -12.12 13.19
C VAL A 146 -6.99 -13.23 14.25
N THR A 147 -5.83 -13.64 14.77
CA THR A 147 -5.69 -14.84 15.59
C THR A 147 -5.28 -14.57 17.04
N GLY A 148 -4.84 -13.36 17.37
CA GLY A 148 -4.21 -13.06 18.66
C GLY A 148 -2.81 -13.65 18.82
N ALA A 149 -2.24 -14.26 17.76
CA ALA A 149 -0.92 -14.86 17.80
C ALA A 149 0.20 -13.81 17.96
N PRO A 150 1.35 -14.18 18.52
CA PRO A 150 2.49 -13.28 18.62
C PRO A 150 2.98 -12.85 17.24
N TYR A 151 3.37 -11.58 17.13
CA TYR A 151 3.76 -10.92 15.88
C TYR A 151 4.79 -11.71 15.04
N TRP A 152 5.80 -12.30 15.70
CA TRP A 152 6.87 -13.04 15.00
C TRP A 152 6.35 -14.25 14.23
N LEU A 153 5.25 -14.86 14.67
CA LEU A 153 4.69 -16.05 14.03
C LEU A 153 4.23 -15.75 12.61
N GLY A 154 3.61 -14.59 12.38
CA GLY A 154 3.17 -14.19 11.04
C GLY A 154 4.33 -14.01 10.08
N ALA A 155 5.42 -13.38 10.54
CA ALA A 155 6.63 -13.22 9.75
C ALA A 155 7.29 -14.57 9.40
N VAL A 156 7.38 -15.49 10.36
CA VAL A 156 7.98 -16.82 10.14
C VAL A 156 7.13 -17.67 9.19
N VAL A 157 5.81 -17.71 9.40
CA VAL A 157 4.89 -18.49 8.55
C VAL A 157 4.97 -18.01 7.10
N VAL A 158 4.87 -16.70 6.87
CA VAL A 158 4.96 -16.13 5.51
C VAL A 158 6.35 -16.37 4.91
N GLY A 159 7.42 -16.18 5.69
CA GLY A 159 8.78 -16.46 5.25
C GLY A 159 8.97 -17.90 4.78
N VAL A 160 8.56 -18.88 5.60
CA VAL A 160 8.66 -20.31 5.26
C VAL A 160 7.85 -20.65 4.00
N VAL A 161 6.59 -20.19 3.92
CA VAL A 161 5.71 -20.47 2.78
C VAL A 161 6.28 -19.89 1.49
N VAL A 162 6.72 -18.63 1.52
CA VAL A 162 7.30 -17.95 0.35
C VAL A 162 8.61 -18.61 -0.07
N THR A 163 9.52 -18.88 0.87
CA THR A 163 10.80 -19.53 0.57
C THR A 163 10.61 -20.92 0.00
N ALA A 164 9.72 -21.74 0.57
CA ALA A 164 9.42 -23.08 0.05
C ALA A 164 8.88 -23.05 -1.38
N ASN A 165 7.98 -22.09 -1.67
CA ASN A 165 7.40 -21.92 -2.98
C ASN A 165 8.41 -21.42 -4.03
N VAL A 166 9.23 -20.43 -3.66
CA VAL A 166 10.26 -19.85 -4.54
C VAL A 166 11.38 -20.85 -4.83
N ALA A 167 11.88 -21.56 -3.80
CA ALA A 167 12.98 -22.50 -3.93
C ALA A 167 12.65 -23.67 -4.86
N THR A 168 11.38 -24.08 -4.92
CA THR A 168 10.95 -25.23 -5.71
C THR A 168 10.54 -24.86 -7.13
N GLY A 169 9.87 -23.72 -7.34
CA GLY A 169 9.12 -23.48 -8.59
C GLY A 169 9.70 -22.50 -9.60
N GLY A 170 10.70 -21.70 -9.22
CA GLY A 170 11.28 -20.68 -10.10
C GLY A 170 10.28 -19.64 -10.63
N MET A 171 10.68 -18.87 -11.64
CA MET A 171 9.91 -17.74 -12.18
C MET A 171 8.53 -18.14 -12.66
N ARG A 172 8.38 -19.31 -13.32
CA ARG A 172 7.09 -19.77 -13.84
C ARG A 172 6.06 -20.01 -12.72
N SER A 173 6.45 -20.73 -11.66
CA SER A 173 5.59 -20.93 -10.48
C SER A 173 5.19 -19.60 -9.85
N ILE A 174 6.19 -18.73 -9.62
CA ILE A 174 5.97 -17.42 -9.00
C ILE A 174 5.04 -16.57 -9.87
N THR A 175 5.15 -16.63 -11.20
CA THR A 175 4.22 -15.94 -12.10
C THR A 175 2.78 -16.42 -11.90
N PHE A 176 2.51 -17.73 -11.89
CA PHE A 176 1.14 -18.23 -11.70
C PHE A 176 0.58 -17.87 -10.32
N VAL A 177 1.40 -18.03 -9.28
CA VAL A 177 1.02 -17.71 -7.91
C VAL A 177 0.69 -16.23 -7.77
N GLN A 178 1.53 -15.34 -8.31
CA GLN A 178 1.30 -13.89 -8.22
C GLN A 178 0.07 -13.46 -9.04
N ALA A 179 -0.19 -14.08 -10.20
CA ALA A 179 -1.41 -13.80 -10.94
C ALA A 179 -2.67 -14.22 -10.17
N PHE A 180 -2.66 -15.41 -9.58
CA PHE A 180 -3.75 -15.86 -8.71
C PHE A 180 -3.96 -14.90 -7.54
N GLN A 181 -2.88 -14.54 -6.84
CA GLN A 181 -2.94 -13.62 -5.71
C GLN A 181 -3.45 -12.23 -6.11
N TYR A 182 -3.14 -11.74 -7.31
CA TYR A 182 -3.70 -10.49 -7.80
C TYR A 182 -5.23 -10.53 -7.83
N TRP A 183 -5.81 -11.52 -8.51
CA TRP A 183 -7.26 -11.62 -8.65
C TRP A 183 -7.94 -11.90 -7.30
N LEU A 184 -7.34 -12.74 -6.47
CA LEU A 184 -7.83 -12.99 -5.11
C LEU A 184 -7.86 -11.70 -4.28
N LYS A 185 -6.75 -10.94 -4.23
CA LYS A 185 -6.66 -9.66 -3.52
C LYS A 185 -7.66 -8.66 -4.09
N LEU A 186 -7.73 -8.53 -5.42
CA LEU A 186 -8.64 -7.60 -6.07
C LEU A 186 -10.09 -7.89 -5.71
N THR A 187 -10.54 -9.14 -5.80
CA THR A 187 -11.91 -9.53 -5.44
C THR A 187 -12.18 -9.34 -3.95
N ALA A 188 -11.23 -9.72 -3.08
CA ALA A 188 -11.34 -9.55 -1.63
C ALA A 188 -11.48 -8.07 -1.22
N LEU A 189 -10.91 -7.16 -2.01
CA LEU A 189 -11.02 -5.71 -1.81
C LEU A 189 -12.25 -5.11 -2.49
N ALA A 190 -12.56 -5.55 -3.71
CA ALA A 190 -13.65 -4.98 -4.51
C ALA A 190 -15.01 -5.30 -3.92
N VAL A 191 -15.25 -6.55 -3.50
CA VAL A 191 -16.57 -6.97 -3.01
C VAL A 191 -17.03 -6.15 -1.81
N PRO A 192 -16.26 -6.03 -0.70
CA PRO A 192 -16.70 -5.21 0.42
C PRO A 192 -16.77 -3.71 0.07
N ALA A 193 -15.89 -3.20 -0.81
CA ALA A 193 -15.95 -1.82 -1.26
C ALA A 193 -17.27 -1.49 -1.97
N PHE A 194 -17.77 -2.39 -2.83
CA PHE A 194 -19.07 -2.22 -3.49
C PHE A 194 -20.23 -2.24 -2.48
N PHE A 195 -20.19 -3.13 -1.49
CA PHE A 195 -21.19 -3.13 -0.42
C PHE A 195 -21.15 -1.85 0.41
N LEU A 196 -19.97 -1.37 0.77
CA LEU A 196 -19.80 -0.11 1.51
C LEU A 196 -20.33 1.09 0.73
N LEU A 197 -20.09 1.15 -0.59
CA LEU A 197 -20.65 2.18 -1.45
C LEU A 197 -22.19 2.11 -1.53
N LEU A 198 -22.76 0.91 -1.58
CA LEU A 198 -24.21 0.72 -1.60
C LEU A 198 -24.85 1.15 -0.27
N VAL A 199 -24.21 0.79 0.85
CA VAL A 199 -24.63 1.23 2.20
C VAL A 199 -24.51 2.74 2.32
N TRP A 200 -23.41 3.34 1.87
CA TRP A 200 -23.24 4.80 1.86
C TRP A 200 -24.33 5.49 1.06
N ARG A 201 -24.62 5.01 -0.16
CA ARG A 201 -25.65 5.59 -1.05
C ARG A 201 -27.06 5.51 -0.46
N THR A 202 -27.36 4.48 0.34
CA THR A 202 -28.69 4.24 0.91
C THR A 202 -28.84 4.74 2.35
N GLY A 203 -27.73 4.92 3.07
CA GLY A 203 -27.69 5.17 4.51
C GLY A 203 -27.73 6.65 4.93
N GLY A 204 -27.88 7.59 3.98
CA GLY A 204 -28.01 9.02 4.29
C GLY A 204 -26.80 9.65 4.98
N VAL A 205 -25.63 9.00 4.88
CA VAL A 205 -24.38 9.51 5.44
C VAL A 205 -23.94 10.71 4.60
N GLY A 206 -23.50 11.79 5.28
CA GLY A 206 -23.13 13.06 4.67
C GLY A 206 -22.28 12.95 3.40
N GLU A 207 -22.33 14.00 2.57
CA GLU A 207 -21.60 14.04 1.31
C GLU A 207 -20.10 13.82 1.55
N LEU A 208 -19.44 13.09 0.64
CA LEU A 208 -17.98 12.92 0.65
C LEU A 208 -17.24 14.27 0.43
N THR A 209 -17.98 15.29 0.01
CA THR A 209 -17.53 16.61 -0.43
C THR A 209 -17.89 17.74 0.53
N SER A 210 -18.71 17.49 1.56
CA SER A 210 -19.11 18.58 2.46
C SER A 210 -17.99 18.90 3.45
N GLU A 211 -17.68 20.20 3.60
CA GLU A 211 -16.86 20.79 4.67
C GLU A 211 -17.32 20.42 6.11
N SER A 212 -18.35 19.59 6.25
CA SER A 212 -18.85 19.11 7.53
C SER A 212 -17.76 18.31 8.24
N VAL A 213 -17.24 18.89 9.31
CA VAL A 213 -16.32 18.23 10.24
C VAL A 213 -16.92 16.88 10.64
N PRO A 214 -16.19 15.75 10.49
CA PRO A 214 -16.70 14.45 10.88
C PRO A 214 -17.13 14.49 12.35
N THR A 215 -18.21 13.78 12.70
CA THR A 215 -18.75 13.76 14.07
C THR A 215 -18.76 12.34 14.61
N PHE A 216 -18.55 12.18 15.92
CA PHE A 216 -18.69 10.89 16.59
C PHE A 216 -20.17 10.49 16.61
N ARG A 217 -20.52 9.31 16.08
CA ARG A 217 -21.93 8.88 16.04
C ARG A 217 -22.44 8.35 17.36
N GLU A 218 -21.53 7.82 18.15
CA GLU A 218 -21.79 7.19 19.43
C GLU A 218 -20.82 7.77 20.44
N LEU A 219 -21.10 7.56 21.73
CA LEU A 219 -20.16 7.91 22.77
C LEU A 219 -18.86 7.13 22.55
N THR A 220 -17.78 7.85 22.27
CA THR A 220 -16.53 7.26 21.78
C THR A 220 -15.37 7.66 22.67
N THR A 221 -14.67 6.66 23.21
CA THR A 221 -13.42 6.85 23.96
C THR A 221 -12.23 6.63 23.03
N VAL A 222 -11.37 7.64 22.94
CA VAL A 222 -10.15 7.66 22.14
C VAL A 222 -8.97 7.57 23.09
N GLN A 223 -8.16 6.53 22.95
CA GLN A 223 -6.89 6.41 23.68
C GLN A 223 -5.75 7.05 22.90
N ILE A 224 -4.97 7.90 23.57
CA ILE A 224 -3.85 8.62 22.98
C ILE A 224 -2.57 7.82 23.21
N ASP A 225 -2.15 7.03 22.22
CA ASP A 225 -0.91 6.24 22.31
C ASP A 225 0.36 7.11 22.22
N VAL A 226 0.29 8.20 21.45
CA VAL A 226 1.39 9.13 21.20
C VAL A 226 0.86 10.53 21.42
N ALA A 227 1.64 11.37 22.11
CA ALA A 227 1.26 12.75 22.36
C ALA A 227 0.89 13.45 21.05
N VAL A 228 -0.27 14.10 21.03
CA VAL A 228 -0.87 14.69 19.83
C VAL A 228 -1.35 16.10 20.13
N ARG A 229 -1.14 16.99 19.17
CA ARG A 229 -1.72 18.33 19.16
C ARG A 229 -2.86 18.39 18.15
N VAL A 230 -3.95 18.99 18.57
CA VAL A 230 -5.25 18.89 17.95
C VAL A 230 -5.91 20.26 17.87
N THR A 231 -6.28 20.68 16.66
CA THR A 231 -7.06 21.87 16.40
C THR A 231 -8.54 21.54 16.46
N VAL A 232 -9.25 22.31 17.27
CA VAL A 232 -10.70 22.27 17.41
C VAL A 232 -11.26 23.55 16.78
N THR A 233 -12.23 23.41 15.86
CA THR A 233 -12.85 24.54 15.15
C THR A 233 -14.05 25.13 15.88
N GLY A 234 -14.66 24.37 16.80
CA GLY A 234 -15.81 24.75 17.59
C GLY A 234 -15.66 24.42 19.07
N LEU A 235 -16.70 24.68 19.86
CA LEU A 235 -16.75 24.21 21.25
C LEU A 235 -16.96 22.68 21.27
N VAL A 236 -16.11 21.97 22.01
CA VAL A 236 -16.23 20.52 22.18
C VAL A 236 -16.25 20.17 23.66
N ASP A 237 -17.36 19.58 24.10
CA ASP A 237 -17.52 19.00 25.43
C ASP A 237 -17.08 17.54 25.40
N LEU A 238 -16.14 17.17 26.28
CA LEU A 238 -15.59 15.82 26.38
C LEU A 238 -15.29 15.45 27.84
N ARG A 239 -14.98 14.19 28.11
CA ARG A 239 -14.39 13.75 29.39
C ARG A 239 -12.96 13.31 29.12
N ALA A 240 -12.01 13.85 29.88
CA ALA A 240 -10.60 13.50 29.76
C ALA A 240 -10.10 12.83 31.04
N GLU A 241 -9.25 11.82 30.86
CA GLU A 241 -8.47 11.19 31.92
C GLU A 241 -7.00 11.17 31.48
N GLY A 242 -6.08 11.71 32.29
CA GLY A 242 -4.66 11.80 31.96
C GLY A 242 -4.15 13.25 31.86
N VAL A 243 -3.14 13.50 31.01
CA VAL A 243 -2.54 14.84 30.87
C VAL A 243 -3.01 15.49 29.57
N VAL A 244 -3.70 16.62 29.70
CA VAL A 244 -4.20 17.45 28.59
C VAL A 244 -3.82 18.91 28.85
N ASP A 245 -3.27 19.58 27.83
CA ASP A 245 -2.76 20.96 27.89
C ASP A 245 -1.76 21.19 29.05
N GLY A 246 -0.98 20.15 29.38
CA GLY A 246 -0.02 20.15 30.48
C GLY A 246 -0.62 20.00 31.89
N ALA A 247 -1.96 19.88 32.00
CA ALA A 247 -2.66 19.66 33.26
C ALA A 247 -3.13 18.22 33.41
N VAL A 248 -3.09 17.67 34.62
CA VAL A 248 -3.71 16.38 34.94
C VAL A 248 -5.21 16.59 35.08
N VAL A 249 -5.98 15.92 34.25
CA VAL A 249 -7.45 15.99 34.19
C VAL A 249 -8.01 14.59 34.44
N ASP A 250 -9.04 14.51 35.30
CA ASP A 250 -9.89 13.33 35.48
C ASP A 250 -11.34 13.80 35.65
N GLY A 251 -12.01 14.03 34.52
CA GLY A 251 -13.34 14.63 34.55
C GLY A 251 -13.79 15.30 33.25
N PRO A 252 -14.93 16.01 33.30
CA PRO A 252 -15.42 16.76 32.16
C PRO A 252 -14.45 17.90 31.81
N LEU A 253 -14.13 18.01 30.53
CA LEU A 253 -13.27 19.02 29.93
C LEU A 253 -14.01 19.68 28.76
N ARG A 254 -13.84 20.99 28.61
CA ARG A 254 -14.42 21.75 27.50
C ARG A 254 -13.28 22.38 26.71
N TRP A 255 -13.12 21.94 25.47
CA TRP A 255 -12.18 22.56 24.54
C TRP A 255 -12.84 23.73 23.82
N MET A 256 -12.09 24.82 23.75
CA MET A 256 -12.47 26.01 22.98
C MET A 256 -11.90 25.90 21.56
N PRO A 257 -12.38 26.72 20.61
CA PRO A 257 -11.73 26.81 19.32
C PRO A 257 -10.24 27.18 19.48
N GLY A 258 -9.34 26.38 18.94
CA GLY A 258 -7.90 26.52 19.16
C GLY A 258 -7.15 25.19 19.13
N SER A 259 -5.86 25.25 19.43
CA SER A 259 -4.97 24.10 19.47
C SER A 259 -4.83 23.58 20.91
N HIS A 260 -5.00 22.29 21.08
CA HIS A 260 -4.98 21.57 22.35
C HIS A 260 -4.03 20.39 22.27
N GLU A 261 -3.33 20.06 23.35
CA GLU A 261 -2.35 18.99 23.41
C GLU A 261 -2.81 17.87 24.35
N ALA A 262 -2.88 16.63 23.86
CA ALA A 262 -3.15 15.45 24.68
C ALA A 262 -1.89 14.58 24.75
N ALA A 263 -1.43 14.27 25.96
CA ALA A 263 -0.23 13.48 26.17
C ALA A 263 -0.48 11.98 25.92
N ALA A 264 0.60 11.23 25.69
CA ALA A 264 0.53 9.77 25.61
C ALA A 264 -0.02 9.17 26.92
N GLY A 265 -0.95 8.23 26.80
CA GLY A 265 -1.69 7.62 27.90
C GLY A 265 -2.98 8.35 28.31
N ALA A 266 -3.32 9.47 27.68
CA ALA A 266 -4.60 10.14 27.94
C ALA A 266 -5.77 9.40 27.27
N GLU A 267 -6.93 9.39 27.93
CA GLU A 267 -8.19 8.92 27.38
C GLU A 267 -9.16 10.09 27.21
N LEU A 268 -9.67 10.26 25.99
CA LEU A 268 -10.62 11.32 25.64
C LEU A 268 -11.94 10.69 25.22
N THR A 269 -13.00 10.92 26.00
CA THR A 269 -14.34 10.43 25.72
C THR A 269 -15.22 11.54 25.18
N PHE A 270 -15.65 11.40 23.93
CA PHE A 270 -16.48 12.36 23.22
C PHE A 270 -17.95 11.89 23.19
N PRO A 271 -18.93 12.78 23.41
CA PRO A 271 -20.33 12.44 23.28
C PRO A 271 -20.72 12.25 21.80
N ALA A 272 -21.82 11.53 21.57
CA ALA A 272 -22.42 11.43 20.24
C ALA A 272 -22.79 12.83 19.71
N GLY A 273 -22.45 13.11 18.45
CA GLY A 273 -22.61 14.39 17.78
C GLY A 273 -21.44 15.36 17.95
N ALA A 274 -20.46 15.06 18.81
CA ALA A 274 -19.26 15.91 18.93
C ALA A 274 -18.45 15.90 17.64
N ALA A 275 -17.98 17.09 17.23
CA ALA A 275 -17.04 17.23 16.12
C ALA A 275 -15.73 16.51 16.47
N VAL A 276 -15.22 15.75 15.51
CA VAL A 276 -13.98 15.01 15.62
C VAL A 276 -12.83 16.01 15.52
N PRO A 277 -12.04 16.16 16.58
CA PRO A 277 -10.92 17.08 16.58
C PRO A 277 -9.86 16.68 15.53
N HIS A 278 -9.27 17.65 14.83
CA HIS A 278 -8.25 17.38 13.81
C HIS A 278 -6.86 17.56 14.41
N ALA A 279 -5.97 16.57 14.29
CA ALA A 279 -4.58 16.81 14.65
C ALA A 279 -4.02 17.97 13.82
N ASP A 280 -3.21 18.88 14.40
CA ASP A 280 -2.66 20.06 13.71
C ASP A 280 -1.89 19.71 12.43
N ALA A 281 -1.40 18.47 12.34
CA ALA A 281 -0.75 17.92 11.16
C ALA A 281 -1.70 17.48 10.03
N LEU A 282 -3.02 17.62 10.20
CA LEU A 282 -4.10 17.15 9.33
C LEU A 282 -5.07 18.30 9.02
N ALA A 283 -4.64 19.27 8.20
CA ALA A 283 -5.52 20.36 7.79
C ALA A 283 -6.74 19.81 6.99
N ALA A 284 -7.90 20.42 7.18
CA ALA A 284 -9.11 20.14 6.40
C ALA A 284 -8.87 20.51 4.93
N LEU A 285 -9.39 19.68 4.01
CA LEU A 285 -9.18 19.84 2.57
C LEU A 285 -10.21 20.80 1.98
N ASP A 286 -9.75 21.75 1.17
CA ASP A 286 -10.54 22.43 0.14
C ASP A 286 -10.13 21.89 -1.24
N ASN A 287 -11.07 21.83 -2.20
CA ASN A 287 -10.82 21.32 -3.56
C ASN A 287 -9.81 22.20 -4.32
N ASP A 288 -9.69 23.47 -3.94
CA ASP A 288 -8.75 24.41 -4.56
C ASP A 288 -7.27 24.06 -4.23
N ASP A 289 -7.01 23.36 -3.13
CA ASP A 289 -5.65 22.95 -2.71
C ASP A 289 -5.12 21.71 -3.44
N TRP A 290 -5.96 20.95 -4.15
CA TRP A 290 -5.50 19.75 -4.89
C TRP A 290 -4.51 20.09 -6.01
N ALA A 291 -4.58 21.32 -6.54
CA ALA A 291 -3.64 21.87 -7.51
C ALA A 291 -2.29 22.29 -6.89
N ALA A 292 -2.22 22.44 -5.57
CA ALA A 292 -1.02 22.72 -4.78
C ALA A 292 -0.78 21.59 -3.75
N PRO A 293 -0.63 20.33 -4.19
CA PRO A 293 -0.66 19.19 -3.30
C PRO A 293 0.44 19.25 -2.24
N LEU A 294 0.17 18.70 -1.04
CA LEU A 294 1.07 18.63 0.13
C LEU A 294 1.33 19.95 0.87
N SER A 295 0.68 21.07 0.53
CA SER A 295 0.61 22.26 1.39
C SER A 295 -0.08 21.98 2.73
N SER A 296 -1.04 21.05 2.73
CA SER A 296 -1.96 20.70 3.82
C SER A 296 -1.60 19.40 4.58
N GLY A 297 -0.79 18.51 3.97
CA GLY A 297 -0.74 17.09 4.35
C GLY A 297 0.65 16.44 4.37
N GLY A 298 1.64 17.11 4.96
CA GLY A 298 2.97 16.53 5.24
C GLY A 298 4.16 17.13 4.48
N GLY A 299 3.96 18.22 3.73
CA GLY A 299 5.04 19.04 3.17
C GLY A 299 5.69 19.96 4.22
N HIS A 300 6.90 20.43 3.95
CA HIS A 300 7.53 21.47 4.77
C HIS A 300 6.74 22.77 4.57
N PRO A 301 6.26 23.46 5.65
CA PRO A 301 5.39 24.64 5.53
C PRO A 301 5.98 25.73 4.62
N ASP A 302 7.30 25.87 4.63
CA ASP A 302 8.02 26.90 3.88
C ASP A 302 8.20 26.57 2.39
N HIS A 303 8.16 25.29 1.99
CA HIS A 303 8.54 24.84 0.64
C HIS A 303 7.62 23.74 0.07
N PRO A 304 6.32 24.00 -0.10
CA PRO A 304 5.34 22.99 -0.54
C PRO A 304 5.63 22.43 -1.94
N LEU A 305 5.95 23.28 -2.92
CA LEU A 305 6.27 22.83 -4.28
C LEU A 305 7.50 21.92 -4.32
N PHE A 306 8.53 22.22 -3.53
CA PHE A 306 9.73 21.37 -3.47
C PHE A 306 9.40 20.00 -2.87
N ALA A 307 8.61 19.95 -1.80
CA ALA A 307 8.14 18.69 -1.22
C ALA A 307 7.36 17.85 -2.25
N THR A 308 6.48 18.48 -3.03
CA THR A 308 5.70 17.82 -4.08
C THR A 308 6.55 17.29 -5.20
N TYR A 309 7.40 18.12 -5.81
CA TYR A 309 8.23 17.66 -6.93
C TYR A 309 9.26 16.63 -6.48
N SER A 310 9.84 16.78 -5.28
CA SER A 310 10.77 15.77 -4.74
C SER A 310 10.07 14.45 -4.47
N LEU A 311 8.84 14.46 -3.94
CA LEU A 311 8.04 13.26 -3.74
C LEU A 311 7.67 12.59 -5.06
N ILE A 312 7.15 13.35 -6.03
CA ILE A 312 6.79 12.82 -7.35
C ILE A 312 8.03 12.23 -8.01
N LEU A 313 9.17 12.93 -7.96
CA LEU A 313 10.43 12.43 -8.51
C LEU A 313 10.91 11.17 -7.78
N ALA A 314 10.82 11.11 -6.46
CA ALA A 314 11.22 9.96 -5.66
C ALA A 314 10.33 8.73 -5.95
N THR A 315 9.00 8.91 -5.98
CA THR A 315 8.04 7.85 -6.29
C THR A 315 8.14 7.38 -7.74
N PHE A 316 8.39 8.30 -8.67
CA PHE A 316 8.63 8.04 -10.09
C PHE A 316 9.91 7.22 -10.31
N LEU A 317 11.05 7.71 -9.81
CA LEU A 317 12.34 7.02 -9.95
C LEU A 317 12.36 5.70 -9.19
N GLY A 318 11.77 5.66 -8.00
CA GLY A 318 11.64 4.45 -7.20
C GLY A 318 10.89 3.34 -7.92
N THR A 319 9.76 3.67 -8.55
CA THR A 319 8.96 2.69 -9.31
C THR A 319 9.68 2.24 -10.59
N MET A 320 10.40 3.16 -11.25
CA MET A 320 11.18 2.84 -12.45
C MET A 320 12.33 1.85 -12.17
N GLY A 321 12.91 1.92 -10.98
CA GLY A 321 14.07 1.12 -10.58
C GLY A 321 13.77 -0.26 -10.02
N LEU A 322 12.51 -0.71 -9.95
CA LEU A 322 12.11 -1.95 -9.26
C LEU A 322 12.67 -3.21 -9.95
N PRO A 323 13.71 -3.87 -9.39
CA PRO A 323 14.39 -4.96 -10.11
C PRO A 323 13.50 -6.19 -10.29
N HIS A 324 12.65 -6.49 -9.29
CA HIS A 324 11.72 -7.63 -9.32
C HIS A 324 10.66 -7.48 -10.41
N VAL A 325 10.19 -6.25 -10.66
CA VAL A 325 9.26 -5.94 -11.75
C VAL A 325 9.97 -5.98 -13.10
N LEU A 326 11.16 -5.38 -13.20
CA LEU A 326 11.92 -5.30 -14.44
C LEU A 326 12.27 -6.69 -15.00
N VAL A 327 12.62 -7.65 -14.14
CA VAL A 327 12.94 -9.02 -14.55
C VAL A 327 11.75 -9.70 -15.26
N ARG A 328 10.51 -9.36 -14.90
CA ARG A 328 9.31 -9.93 -15.54
C ARG A 328 9.07 -9.46 -16.96
N PHE A 329 9.72 -8.39 -17.42
CA PHE A 329 9.67 -8.04 -18.83
C PHE A 329 10.52 -8.99 -19.70
N TYR A 330 11.46 -9.73 -19.11
CA TYR A 330 12.20 -10.77 -19.80
C TYR A 330 11.36 -12.02 -20.11
N THR A 331 10.26 -12.25 -19.39
CA THR A 331 9.39 -13.43 -19.59
C THR A 331 8.42 -13.27 -20.76
N ASN A 332 8.37 -12.10 -21.40
CA ASN A 332 7.54 -11.86 -22.58
C ASN A 332 8.19 -12.42 -23.86
N PRO A 333 7.42 -13.12 -24.72
CA PRO A 333 7.96 -13.74 -25.94
C PRO A 333 8.45 -12.69 -26.95
N ASP A 334 7.66 -11.65 -27.18
CA ASP A 334 7.94 -10.62 -28.17
C ASP A 334 7.69 -9.19 -27.64
N GLY A 335 8.07 -8.18 -28.43
CA GLY A 335 7.95 -6.77 -28.03
C GLY A 335 6.51 -6.26 -28.05
N ARG A 336 5.64 -6.85 -28.90
CA ARG A 336 4.21 -6.52 -28.94
C ARG A 336 3.51 -7.08 -27.70
N ALA A 337 3.84 -8.31 -27.29
CA ALA A 337 3.39 -8.96 -26.07
C ALA A 337 3.83 -8.16 -24.83
N ALA A 338 5.07 -7.67 -24.81
CA ALA A 338 5.53 -6.77 -23.74
C ALA A 338 4.69 -5.48 -23.67
N ARG A 339 4.43 -4.80 -24.79
CA ARG A 339 3.56 -3.61 -24.83
C ARG A 339 2.11 -3.89 -24.46
N ARG A 340 1.56 -5.05 -24.82
CA ARG A 340 0.21 -5.46 -24.39
C ARG A 340 0.18 -5.70 -22.88
N THR A 341 1.17 -6.42 -22.36
CA THR A 341 1.34 -6.66 -20.92
C THR A 341 1.36 -5.34 -20.16
N THR A 342 2.17 -4.39 -20.62
CA THR A 342 2.24 -3.01 -20.13
C THR A 342 0.88 -2.35 -19.99
N VAL A 343 0.09 -2.29 -21.07
CA VAL A 343 -1.21 -1.61 -21.06
C VAL A 343 -2.16 -2.29 -20.08
N VAL A 344 -2.15 -3.63 -20.05
CA VAL A 344 -2.97 -4.40 -19.10
C VAL A 344 -2.52 -4.12 -17.66
N VAL A 345 -1.23 -4.08 -17.36
CA VAL A 345 -0.73 -3.74 -16.01
C VAL A 345 -1.23 -2.37 -15.57
N LEU A 346 -1.13 -1.34 -16.43
CA LEU A 346 -1.61 0.00 -16.10
C LEU A 346 -3.12 0.01 -15.81
N ALA A 347 -3.92 -0.71 -16.60
CA ALA A 347 -5.36 -0.85 -16.35
C ALA A 347 -5.63 -1.58 -15.03
N LEU A 348 -4.94 -2.69 -14.76
CA LEU A 348 -5.09 -3.49 -13.53
C LEU A 348 -4.68 -2.72 -12.27
N LEU A 349 -3.63 -1.90 -12.35
CA LEU A 349 -3.19 -1.03 -11.25
C LEU A 349 -4.15 0.15 -11.06
N GLY A 350 -4.62 0.76 -12.14
CA GLY A 350 -5.63 1.83 -12.09
C GLY A 350 -6.90 1.36 -11.39
N VAL A 351 -7.44 0.19 -11.78
CA VAL A 351 -8.60 -0.42 -11.13
C VAL A 351 -8.32 -0.73 -9.66
N PHE A 352 -7.14 -1.28 -9.34
CA PHE A 352 -6.78 -1.56 -7.96
C PHE A 352 -6.82 -0.30 -7.09
N TYR A 353 -6.21 0.81 -7.53
CA TYR A 353 -6.07 2.03 -6.72
C TYR A 353 -7.39 2.77 -6.47
N LEU A 354 -8.48 2.43 -7.18
CA LEU A 354 -9.82 2.89 -6.83
C LEU A 354 -10.24 2.36 -5.45
N PHE A 355 -9.92 1.12 -5.12
CA PHE A 355 -10.40 0.49 -3.88
C PHE A 355 -9.76 1.06 -2.61
N PRO A 356 -8.42 1.13 -2.44
CA PRO A 356 -7.81 1.79 -1.29
C PRO A 356 -8.34 3.20 -1.06
N THR A 357 -8.60 3.95 -2.14
CA THR A 357 -9.17 5.29 -2.09
C THR A 357 -10.59 5.27 -1.52
N ILE A 358 -11.45 4.37 -1.99
CA ILE A 358 -12.80 4.17 -1.45
C ILE A 358 -12.75 3.80 0.04
N TYR A 359 -11.88 2.87 0.44
CA TYR A 359 -11.73 2.47 1.84
C TYR A 359 -11.24 3.63 2.72
N GLY A 360 -10.26 4.40 2.25
CA GLY A 360 -9.77 5.58 2.98
C GLY A 360 -10.86 6.63 3.14
N ALA A 361 -11.54 6.99 2.06
CA ALA A 361 -12.59 8.01 2.06
C ALA A 361 -13.80 7.61 2.94
N LEU A 362 -14.31 6.39 2.79
CA LEU A 362 -15.42 5.90 3.62
C LEU A 362 -14.98 5.67 5.07
N GLY A 363 -13.74 5.25 5.32
CA GLY A 363 -13.20 5.13 6.66
C GLY A 363 -13.22 6.45 7.43
N ARG A 364 -12.94 7.59 6.78
CA ARG A 364 -13.10 8.91 7.41
C ARG A 364 -14.53 9.19 7.88
N LEU A 365 -15.53 8.66 7.18
CA LEU A 365 -16.95 8.87 7.51
C LEU A 365 -17.48 7.90 8.57
N TYR A 366 -16.97 6.67 8.60
CA TYR A 366 -17.50 5.60 9.46
C TYR A 366 -16.64 5.30 10.68
N THR A 367 -15.35 5.61 10.65
CA THR A 367 -14.41 5.39 11.75
C THR A 367 -13.57 6.64 12.01
N PRO A 368 -14.19 7.80 12.31
CA PRO A 368 -13.46 9.05 12.51
C PRO A 368 -12.58 9.06 13.77
N GLN A 369 -12.73 8.09 14.66
CA GLN A 369 -11.89 7.90 15.85
C GLN A 369 -10.50 7.32 15.58
N LEU A 370 -10.24 6.84 14.35
CA LEU A 370 -8.96 6.32 13.88
C LEU A 370 -8.18 7.41 13.14
#